data_AF-A0A8D8Z8J8-F1
#
_entry.id   AF-A0A8D8Z8J8-F1
#
_cell.length_a   1.000
_cell.length_b   1.000
_cell.length_c   1.000
_cell.angle_alpha   90.00
_cell.angle_beta   90.00
_cell.angle_gamma   90.00
#
_symmetry.space_group_name_H-M   'P 1'
#
loop_
_entity.id
_entity.type
_entity.pdbx_description
1 polymer ?
#
loop_
_entity_poly.entity_id
_entity_poly.type
_entity_poly.pdbx_seq_one_letter_code
_entity_poly.pdbx_strand_id
1 'polypeptide(L)'
;MIRDTPSSAGSTSMLSGAGDELSQGQPAFAPFSQMEEFLDKLKCLNYDDQFSKNLKIRPLNRHYFALQTNPGEQFFMFTSLAAWLFGRAGLSMESPQESDDPNSLIATILDLTRQLNIAVDFPPNKLKPGYGQQVIYILDAVAEQALKQSKFHFKRPVPPKEVNTEEVIVEDDSELLLERIEEEMVAEISSEDEDALMNIEDLHRMN
;
A
#
# COMPACT_ATOMS: atom_id res chain seq x y z
N MET A 1 -19.23 67.46 -31.23
CA MET A 1 -19.49 66.75 -29.95
C MET A 1 -20.88 66.19 -30.09
N ILE A 2 -21.21 64.90 -30.08
CA ILE A 2 -20.80 63.73 -29.28
C ILE A 2 -21.26 62.49 -30.12
N ARG A 3 -20.35 61.66 -30.66
CA ARG A 3 -19.95 60.29 -30.23
C ARG A 3 -21.05 59.29 -29.83
N ASP A 4 -20.88 58.09 -30.38
CA ASP A 4 -21.64 56.84 -30.34
C ASP A 4 -22.07 56.32 -28.96
N THR A 5 -23.22 55.62 -28.94
CA THR A 5 -23.43 54.21 -28.52
C THR A 5 -24.89 53.98 -28.10
N PRO A 6 -25.47 52.81 -28.42
CA PRO A 6 -26.36 52.15 -27.46
C PRO A 6 -25.81 50.77 -27.11
N SER A 7 -25.43 50.60 -25.84
CA SER A 7 -25.04 49.33 -25.23
C SER A 7 -26.21 48.76 -24.44
N SER A 8 -26.62 47.55 -24.84
CA SER A 8 -27.02 46.40 -24.02
C SER A 8 -27.84 46.63 -22.74
N ALA A 9 -29.07 46.11 -22.72
CA ALA A 9 -29.58 45.35 -21.57
C ALA A 9 -30.82 44.52 -21.94
N GLY A 10 -30.73 43.21 -21.68
CA GLY A 10 -31.87 42.44 -21.17
C GLY A 10 -32.67 41.62 -22.17
N SER A 11 -32.21 40.42 -22.50
CA SER A 11 -33.09 39.33 -22.92
C SER A 11 -32.58 37.99 -22.37
N THR A 12 -33.31 37.52 -21.36
CA THR A 12 -33.93 36.18 -21.27
C THR A 12 -33.07 34.91 -21.15
N SER A 13 -33.46 34.09 -20.16
CA SER A 13 -33.34 32.61 -20.12
C SER A 13 -31.95 32.01 -19.82
N MET A 14 -31.76 30.95 -19.01
CA MET A 14 -32.66 29.97 -18.39
C MET A 14 -32.11 29.54 -17.03
N LEU A 15 -33.04 29.19 -16.15
CA LEU A 15 -32.86 28.28 -15.04
C LEU A 15 -32.83 26.86 -15.62
N SER A 16 -31.67 26.21 -15.61
CA SER A 16 -31.53 24.77 -15.87
C SER A 16 -30.36 24.24 -15.04
N GLY A 17 -30.66 23.31 -14.14
CA GLY A 17 -29.65 22.60 -13.36
C GLY A 17 -28.76 21.71 -14.22
N ALA A 18 -27.52 21.57 -13.76
CA ALA A 18 -26.61 20.46 -14.04
C ALA A 18 -25.80 20.30 -12.75
N GLY A 19 -26.03 19.32 -11.88
CA GLY A 19 -26.43 17.96 -12.22
C GLY A 19 -25.25 17.27 -12.86
N ASP A 20 -24.33 16.82 -12.00
CA ASP A 20 -23.56 15.58 -12.18
C ASP A 20 -22.84 15.42 -13.53
N GLU A 21 -21.63 15.98 -13.65
CA GLU A 21 -20.61 15.46 -14.58
C GLU A 21 -19.63 14.55 -13.82
N LEU A 22 -20.17 13.46 -13.25
CA LEU A 22 -19.42 12.23 -13.09
C LEU A 22 -19.17 11.66 -14.49
N SER A 23 -18.12 12.17 -15.14
CA SER A 23 -17.60 11.67 -16.40
C SER A 23 -17.24 10.19 -16.27
N GLN A 24 -18.13 9.36 -16.81
CA GLN A 24 -17.85 8.12 -17.54
C GLN A 24 -16.78 7.19 -16.95
N GLY A 25 -17.25 6.17 -16.22
CA GLY A 25 -16.82 4.79 -16.46
C GLY A 25 -15.34 4.43 -16.28
N GLN A 26 -14.54 5.21 -15.55
CA GLN A 26 -13.31 4.65 -14.99
C GLN A 26 -13.71 3.77 -13.81
N PRO A 27 -13.22 2.52 -13.71
CA PRO A 27 -13.47 1.74 -12.50
C PRO A 27 -12.91 2.59 -11.36
N ALA A 28 -13.75 2.93 -10.38
CA ALA A 28 -13.39 3.76 -9.23
C ALA A 28 -12.14 3.22 -8.49
N PHE A 29 -11.73 1.98 -8.80
CA PHE A 29 -10.58 1.27 -8.29
C PHE A 29 -9.26 1.52 -9.04
N ALA A 30 -9.27 2.04 -10.28
CA ALA A 30 -8.06 2.16 -11.11
C ALA A 30 -6.91 2.97 -10.46
N PRO A 31 -7.16 4.14 -9.83
CA PRO A 31 -6.10 4.88 -9.14
C PRO A 31 -5.52 4.12 -7.94
N PHE A 32 -6.35 3.32 -7.26
CA PHE A 32 -5.91 2.55 -6.10
C PHE A 32 -5.04 1.37 -6.51
N SER A 33 -5.42 0.63 -7.55
CA SER A 33 -4.60 -0.47 -8.10
C SER A 33 -3.25 0.04 -8.61
N GLN A 34 -3.24 1.15 -9.35
CA GLN A 34 -1.98 1.75 -9.83
C GLN A 34 -1.09 2.21 -8.66
N MET A 35 -1.68 2.73 -7.58
CA MET A 35 -0.92 3.12 -6.41
C MET A 35 -0.31 1.91 -5.68
N GLU A 36 -1.02 0.78 -5.60
CA GLU A 36 -0.48 -0.46 -5.02
C GLU A 36 0.72 -0.97 -5.83
N GLU A 37 0.59 -1.04 -7.16
CA GLU A 37 1.69 -1.43 -8.06
C GLU A 37 2.90 -0.48 -7.91
N PHE A 38 2.64 0.82 -7.84
CA PHE A 38 3.68 1.84 -7.64
C PHE A 38 4.40 1.66 -6.30
N LEU A 39 3.66 1.41 -5.21
CA LEU A 39 4.25 1.18 -3.89
C LEU A 39 5.14 -0.06 -3.87
N ASP A 40 4.78 -1.12 -4.59
CA ASP A 40 5.62 -2.32 -4.68
C ASP A 40 6.91 -2.04 -5.48
N LYS A 41 6.83 -1.25 -6.55
CA LYS A 41 8.03 -0.77 -7.28
C LYS A 41 8.94 0.08 -6.37
N LEU A 42 8.37 0.95 -5.53
CA LEU A 42 9.11 1.74 -4.55
C LEU A 42 9.87 0.87 -3.55
N LYS A 43 9.26 -0.22 -3.05
CA LYS A 43 9.94 -1.17 -2.16
C LYS A 43 11.13 -1.82 -2.86
N CYS A 44 10.99 -2.21 -4.12
CA CYS A 44 12.12 -2.73 -4.91
C CYS A 44 13.26 -1.72 -5.07
N LEU A 45 12.96 -0.42 -5.07
CA LEU A 45 13.95 0.68 -5.12
C LEU A 45 14.56 1.05 -3.75
N ASN A 46 14.25 0.28 -2.69
CA ASN A 46 14.63 0.56 -1.30
C ASN A 46 14.17 1.95 -0.82
N TYR A 47 12.93 2.32 -1.15
CA TYR A 47 12.29 3.57 -0.74
C TYR A 47 12.37 3.82 0.78
N ASP A 48 12.11 2.80 1.60
CA ASP A 48 12.09 2.96 3.06
C ASP A 48 13.45 3.39 3.61
N ASP A 49 14.53 2.81 3.09
CA ASP A 49 15.89 3.08 3.56
C ASP A 49 16.48 4.36 2.98
N GLN A 50 16.17 4.70 1.72
CA GLN A 50 16.86 5.78 1.00
C GLN A 50 16.03 7.06 0.82
N PHE A 51 14.71 7.01 0.95
CA PHE A 51 13.86 8.20 0.84
C PHE A 51 13.14 8.47 2.16
N SER A 52 12.44 7.46 2.71
CA SER A 52 11.65 7.64 3.95
C SER A 52 12.52 8.02 5.15
N LYS A 53 13.70 7.39 5.33
CA LYS A 53 14.65 7.74 6.40
C LYS A 53 15.31 9.09 6.20
N ASN A 54 15.66 9.46 4.97
CA ASN A 54 16.33 10.72 4.67
C ASN A 54 15.40 11.93 4.85
N LEU A 55 14.15 11.79 4.43
CA LEU A 55 13.14 12.86 4.57
C LEU A 55 12.36 12.78 5.89
N LYS A 56 12.60 11.76 6.73
CA LYS A 56 11.86 11.49 7.99
C LYS A 56 10.33 11.50 7.84
N ILE A 57 9.86 11.15 6.65
CA ILE A 57 8.44 11.10 6.31
C ILE A 57 7.85 9.74 6.68
N ARG A 58 6.55 9.73 6.95
CA ARG A 58 5.82 8.48 7.11
C ARG A 58 5.76 7.72 5.78
N PRO A 59 5.80 6.38 5.81
CA PRO A 59 5.57 5.57 4.61
C PRO A 59 4.26 5.95 3.92
N LEU A 60 4.28 6.00 2.59
CA LEU A 60 3.13 6.37 1.77
C LEU A 60 2.02 5.31 1.89
N ASN A 61 0.77 5.77 2.06
CA ASN A 61 -0.41 4.91 2.05
C ASN A 61 -0.93 4.72 0.61
N ARG A 62 -1.53 3.57 0.28
CA ARG A 62 -2.17 3.29 -1.02
C ARG A 62 -3.26 4.28 -1.45
N HIS A 63 -3.76 5.09 -0.52
CA HIS A 63 -4.75 6.13 -0.80
C HIS A 63 -4.14 7.52 -0.96
N TYR A 64 -2.83 7.69 -0.71
CA TYR A 64 -2.21 9.00 -0.51
C TYR A 64 -2.29 9.91 -1.73
N PHE A 65 -1.97 9.40 -2.92
CA PHE A 65 -2.14 10.15 -4.17
C PHE A 65 -3.49 9.89 -4.85
N ALA A 66 -4.23 8.85 -4.44
CA ALA A 66 -5.51 8.51 -5.04
C ALA A 66 -6.65 9.42 -4.55
N LEU A 67 -6.58 9.88 -3.30
CA LEU A 67 -7.57 10.77 -2.69
C LEU A 67 -6.97 12.15 -2.43
N GLN A 68 -7.77 13.20 -2.60
CA GLN A 68 -7.39 14.53 -2.15
C GLN A 68 -7.31 14.55 -0.62
N THR A 69 -6.17 14.97 -0.09
CA THR A 69 -6.00 15.19 1.35
C THR A 69 -5.57 16.63 1.61
N ASN A 70 -4.28 16.90 1.47
CA ASN A 70 -3.71 18.24 1.50
C ASN A 70 -2.99 18.51 0.16
N PRO A 71 -3.59 19.24 -0.78
CA PRO A 71 -3.01 19.46 -2.11
C PRO A 71 -1.60 20.08 -2.10
N GLY A 72 -1.31 20.97 -1.14
CA GLY A 72 0.01 21.60 -1.05
C GLY A 72 1.09 20.59 -0.64
N GLU A 73 0.80 19.79 0.38
CA GLU A 73 1.69 18.71 0.83
C GLU A 73 1.81 17.60 -0.22
N GLN A 74 0.69 17.22 -0.85
CA GLN A 74 0.67 16.21 -1.91
C GLN A 74 1.49 16.65 -3.12
N PHE A 75 1.41 17.94 -3.49
CA PHE A 75 2.24 18.48 -4.56
C PHE A 75 3.73 18.45 -4.21
N PHE A 76 4.10 18.89 -3.00
CA PHE A 76 5.48 18.80 -2.53
C PHE A 76 6.00 17.36 -2.48
N MET A 77 5.18 16.42 -2.02
CA MET A 77 5.51 15.01 -1.98
C MET A 77 5.66 14.43 -3.38
N PHE A 78 4.77 14.78 -4.31
CA PHE A 78 4.86 14.38 -5.71
C PHE A 78 6.16 14.84 -6.35
N THR A 79 6.50 16.12 -6.23
CA THR A 79 7.70 16.71 -6.84
C THR A 79 8.97 16.16 -6.20
N SER A 80 8.99 15.96 -4.88
CA SER A 80 10.12 15.38 -4.16
C SER A 80 10.37 13.92 -4.57
N LEU A 81 9.29 13.14 -4.69
CA LEU A 81 9.37 11.74 -5.08
C LEU A 81 9.78 11.60 -6.55
N ALA A 82 9.25 12.45 -7.42
CA ALA A 82 9.66 12.52 -8.81
C ALA A 82 11.16 12.82 -8.93
N ALA A 83 11.67 13.83 -8.22
CA ALA A 83 13.09 14.18 -8.23
C ALA A 83 13.98 13.01 -7.81
N TRP A 84 13.58 12.30 -6.75
CA TRP A 84 14.30 11.11 -6.29
C TRP A 84 14.28 9.97 -7.33
N LEU A 85 13.12 9.69 -7.94
CA LEU A 85 12.98 8.65 -8.96
C LEU A 85 13.78 8.98 -10.23
N PHE A 86 13.79 10.25 -10.67
CA PHE A 86 14.64 10.68 -11.78
C PHE A 86 16.12 10.44 -11.47
N GLY A 87 16.56 10.75 -10.25
CA GLY A 87 17.90 10.42 -9.75
C GLY A 87 18.26 8.94 -9.91
N ARG A 88 17.30 8.05 -9.65
CA ARG A 88 17.47 6.60 -9.85
C ARG A 88 17.47 6.16 -11.31
N ALA A 89 16.75 6.89 -12.16
CA ALA A 89 16.72 6.69 -13.60
C ALA A 89 17.88 7.40 -14.33
N GLY A 90 18.91 7.84 -13.62
CA GLY A 90 20.11 8.44 -14.22
C GLY A 90 19.92 9.88 -14.71
N LEU A 91 18.80 10.53 -14.37
CA LEU A 91 18.57 11.95 -14.62
C LEU A 91 18.72 12.75 -13.32
N SER A 92 19.10 14.02 -13.42
CA SER A 92 19.23 14.89 -12.25
C SER A 92 18.11 15.91 -12.24
N MET A 93 17.35 15.93 -11.15
CA MET A 93 16.37 16.97 -10.85
C MET A 93 16.70 17.57 -9.48
N GLU A 94 16.62 18.89 -9.37
CA GLU A 94 16.78 19.56 -8.08
C GLU A 94 15.58 19.27 -7.17
N SER A 95 15.85 19.10 -5.88
CA SER A 95 14.78 18.92 -4.89
C SER A 95 13.92 20.18 -4.82
N PRO A 96 12.59 20.04 -4.91
CA PRO A 96 11.67 21.18 -4.91
C PRO A 96 11.76 21.96 -3.59
N GLN A 97 11.74 23.28 -3.69
CA GLN A 97 11.66 24.21 -2.57
C GLN A 97 10.23 24.76 -2.42
N GLU A 98 9.85 25.19 -1.21
CA GLU A 98 8.53 25.78 -0.95
C GLU A 98 8.29 27.09 -1.74
N SER A 99 9.36 27.79 -2.12
CA SER A 99 9.31 29.01 -2.92
C SER A 99 9.26 28.77 -4.43
N ASP A 100 9.41 27.53 -4.88
CA ASP A 100 9.45 27.21 -6.31
C ASP A 100 8.07 27.36 -6.95
N ASP A 101 8.03 27.88 -8.18
CA ASP A 101 6.78 27.99 -8.92
C ASP A 101 6.28 26.58 -9.34
N PRO A 102 5.02 26.23 -9.03
CA PRO A 102 4.49 24.91 -9.32
C PRO A 102 4.42 24.61 -10.82
N ASN A 103 4.21 25.61 -11.68
CA ASN A 103 4.18 25.39 -13.12
C ASN A 103 5.57 25.07 -13.66
N SER A 104 6.60 25.73 -13.12
CA SER A 104 8.00 25.48 -13.46
C SER A 104 8.41 24.06 -13.09
N LEU A 105 8.09 23.61 -11.87
CA LEU A 105 8.36 22.23 -11.44
C LEU A 105 7.64 21.20 -12.32
N ILE A 106 6.36 21.44 -12.64
CA ILE A 106 5.60 20.55 -13.54
C ILE A 106 6.24 20.51 -14.93
N ALA A 107 6.64 21.66 -15.48
CA ALA A 107 7.30 21.72 -16.78
C ALA A 107 8.61 20.91 -16.79
N THR A 108 9.43 21.05 -15.74
CA THR A 108 10.65 20.26 -15.55
C THR A 108 10.36 18.76 -15.49
N ILE A 109 9.37 18.34 -14.68
CA ILE A 109 8.98 16.93 -14.59
C ILE A 109 8.55 16.38 -15.95
N LEU A 110 7.73 17.13 -16.69
CA LEU A 110 7.26 16.71 -18.01
C LEU A 110 8.41 16.61 -19.03
N ASP A 111 9.39 17.51 -18.96
CA ASP A 111 10.57 17.45 -19.83
C ASP A 111 11.43 16.22 -19.53
N LEU A 112 11.74 15.96 -18.25
CA LEU A 112 12.49 14.78 -17.83
C LEU A 112 11.75 13.48 -18.18
N THR A 113 10.43 13.47 -18.07
CA THR A 113 9.58 12.35 -18.46
C THR A 113 9.72 12.04 -19.96
N ARG A 114 9.80 13.07 -20.81
CA ARG A 114 10.06 12.90 -22.26
C ARG A 114 11.47 12.38 -22.53
N GLN A 115 12.47 12.80 -21.78
CA GLN A 115 13.84 12.29 -21.90
C GLN A 115 13.93 10.79 -21.60
N LEU A 116 13.06 10.28 -20.72
CA LEU A 116 12.92 8.84 -20.45
C LEU A 116 12.02 8.08 -21.45
N ASN A 117 11.59 8.74 -22.53
CA ASN A 117 10.65 8.20 -23.53
C ASN A 117 9.30 7.75 -22.94
N ILE A 118 8.83 8.42 -21.89
CA ILE A 118 7.50 8.19 -21.33
C ILE A 118 6.50 9.12 -22.03
N ALA A 119 5.43 8.55 -22.59
CA ALA A 119 4.38 9.30 -23.27
C ALA A 119 3.40 9.92 -22.25
N VAL A 120 3.22 11.23 -22.30
CA VAL A 120 2.25 11.94 -21.45
C VAL A 120 1.19 12.60 -22.33
N ASP A 121 -0.05 12.13 -22.21
CA ASP A 121 -1.21 12.61 -22.99
C ASP A 121 -2.26 13.28 -22.09
N PHE A 122 -1.83 14.30 -21.35
CA PHE A 122 -2.74 15.13 -20.55
C PHE A 122 -2.14 16.52 -20.30
N PRO A 123 -2.97 17.54 -20.02
CA PRO A 123 -2.48 18.89 -19.81
C PRO A 123 -1.78 19.04 -18.43
N PRO A 124 -0.77 19.92 -18.32
CA PRO A 124 -0.03 20.16 -17.06
C PRO A 124 -0.91 20.55 -15.87
N ASN A 125 -2.06 21.16 -16.13
CA ASN A 125 -3.00 21.59 -15.09
C ASN A 125 -3.54 20.43 -14.24
N LYS A 126 -3.51 19.19 -14.74
CA LYS A 126 -3.92 18.00 -14.00
C LYS A 126 -2.90 17.56 -12.93
N LEU A 127 -1.67 18.06 -12.99
CA LEU A 127 -0.61 17.73 -12.03
C LEU A 127 -0.51 18.74 -10.88
N LYS A 128 -1.06 19.96 -11.06
CA LYS A 128 -1.08 21.02 -10.05
C LYS A 128 -1.65 20.62 -8.69
N PRO A 129 -2.73 19.81 -8.62
CA PRO A 129 -3.26 19.39 -7.34
C PRO A 129 -2.33 18.45 -6.56
N GLY A 130 -1.32 17.85 -7.21
CA GLY A 130 -0.40 16.90 -6.57
C GLY A 130 -1.01 15.53 -6.25
N TYR A 131 -2.27 15.29 -6.63
CA TYR A 131 -2.96 14.02 -6.47
C TYR A 131 -3.76 13.68 -7.75
N GLY A 132 -4.17 12.43 -7.86
CA GLY A 132 -4.98 11.91 -8.96
C GLY A 132 -4.23 10.91 -9.84
N GLN A 133 -4.96 10.32 -10.78
CA GLN A 133 -4.45 9.26 -11.64
C GLN A 133 -3.24 9.70 -12.48
N GLN A 134 -3.23 10.94 -12.96
CA GLN A 134 -2.15 11.48 -13.79
C GLN A 134 -0.83 11.58 -13.01
N VAL A 135 -0.91 11.93 -11.73
CA VAL A 135 0.25 12.01 -10.83
C VAL A 135 0.81 10.61 -10.59
N ILE A 136 -0.07 9.65 -10.27
CA ILE A 136 0.33 8.24 -10.05
C ILE A 136 0.95 7.66 -11.31
N TYR A 137 0.37 7.92 -12.49
CA TYR A 137 0.90 7.44 -13.77
C TYR A 137 2.34 7.90 -14.03
N ILE A 138 2.66 9.18 -13.81
CA ILE A 138 4.03 9.69 -14.00
C ILE A 138 4.99 8.99 -13.04
N LEU A 139 4.64 8.96 -11.75
CA LEU A 139 5.49 8.35 -10.73
C LEU A 139 5.74 6.86 -11.03
N ASP A 140 4.70 6.14 -11.44
CA ASP A 140 4.78 4.73 -11.79
C ASP A 140 5.67 4.46 -13.00
N ALA A 141 5.49 5.25 -14.07
CA ALA A 141 6.30 5.13 -15.29
C ALA A 141 7.78 5.45 -15.03
N VAL A 142 8.06 6.51 -14.25
CA VAL A 142 9.45 6.87 -13.89
C VAL A 142 10.07 5.80 -12.98
N ALA A 143 9.30 5.25 -12.03
CA ALA A 143 9.78 4.14 -11.19
C ALA A 143 10.12 2.89 -12.00
N GLU A 144 9.35 2.58 -13.04
CA GLU A 144 9.67 1.46 -13.95
C GLU A 144 11.00 1.70 -14.69
N GLN A 145 11.24 2.93 -15.16
CA GLN A 145 12.52 3.29 -15.79
C GLN A 145 13.68 3.24 -14.80
N ALA A 146 13.46 3.72 -13.57
CA ALA A 146 14.43 3.61 -12.48
C ALA A 146 14.78 2.14 -12.16
N LEU A 147 13.79 1.24 -12.13
CA LEU A 147 14.02 -0.19 -11.91
C LEU A 147 14.84 -0.84 -13.03
N LYS A 148 14.54 -0.48 -14.30
CA LYS A 148 15.31 -0.94 -15.47
C LYS A 148 16.78 -0.51 -15.37
N GLN A 149 17.04 0.73 -14.95
CA GLN A 149 18.41 1.22 -14.78
C GLN A 149 19.12 0.65 -13.53
N SER A 150 18.37 0.41 -12.45
CA SER A 150 18.92 -0.14 -11.21
C SER A 150 19.44 -1.58 -11.35
N LYS A 151 19.19 -2.27 -12.48
CA LYS A 151 19.48 -3.71 -12.67
C LYS A 151 19.07 -4.51 -11.43
N PHE A 152 17.84 -4.30 -10.95
CA PHE A 152 17.36 -4.93 -9.73
C PHE A 152 17.45 -6.46 -9.86
N HIS A 153 18.25 -7.09 -9.00
CA HIS A 153 18.33 -8.54 -8.90
C HIS A 153 17.55 -8.95 -7.65
N PHE A 154 16.56 -9.84 -7.82
CA PHE A 154 15.96 -10.52 -6.68
C PHE A 154 17.06 -11.20 -5.88
N LYS A 155 17.25 -10.79 -4.62
CA LYS A 155 18.08 -11.55 -3.70
C LYS A 155 17.42 -12.92 -3.57
N ARG A 156 18.19 -13.99 -3.83
CA ARG A 156 17.70 -15.35 -3.58
C ARG A 156 17.19 -15.40 -2.13
N PRO A 157 16.00 -15.94 -1.87
CA PRO A 157 15.55 -16.18 -0.51
C PRO A 157 16.66 -16.94 0.19
N VAL A 158 17.26 -16.34 1.22
CA VAL A 158 18.09 -17.09 2.14
C VAL A 158 17.07 -17.80 3.01
N PRO A 159 16.94 -19.13 2.94
CA PRO A 159 16.10 -19.84 3.88
C PRO A 159 16.48 -19.34 5.27
N PRO A 160 15.52 -19.00 6.15
CA PRO A 160 15.88 -18.77 7.54
C PRO A 160 16.73 -19.98 7.94
N LYS A 161 17.92 -19.73 8.49
CA LYS A 161 18.73 -20.82 9.03
C LYS A 161 17.77 -21.61 9.89
N GLU A 162 17.59 -22.89 9.58
CA GLU A 162 16.90 -23.80 10.49
C GLU A 162 17.56 -23.54 11.83
N VAL A 163 16.81 -22.89 12.73
CA VAL A 163 17.19 -22.91 14.13
C VAL A 163 17.13 -24.39 14.38
N ASN A 164 18.29 -25.03 14.56
CA ASN A 164 18.34 -26.32 15.18
C ASN A 164 17.75 -26.04 16.58
N THR A 165 16.43 -26.06 16.68
CA THR A 165 15.77 -26.48 17.88
C THR A 165 16.36 -27.84 18.07
N GLU A 166 17.46 -27.90 18.84
CA GLU A 166 17.77 -29.11 19.58
C GLU A 166 16.41 -29.55 20.08
N GLU A 167 15.94 -30.68 19.56
CA GLU A 167 14.77 -31.34 20.09
C GLU A 167 15.11 -31.47 21.57
N VAL A 168 14.55 -30.57 22.38
CA VAL A 168 14.45 -30.83 23.81
C VAL A 168 13.57 -32.05 23.80
N ILE A 169 14.22 -33.21 23.92
CA ILE A 169 13.56 -34.45 24.28
C ILE A 169 12.95 -34.09 25.63
N VAL A 170 11.70 -33.62 25.61
CA VAL A 170 10.84 -33.67 26.76
C VAL A 170 10.76 -35.16 27.04
N GLU A 171 11.48 -35.61 28.06
CA GLU A 171 11.25 -36.93 28.64
C GLU A 171 9.74 -37.04 28.84
N ASP A 172 9.15 -38.05 28.21
CA ASP A 172 7.71 -38.24 28.16
C ASP A 172 7.23 -38.69 29.54
N ASP A 173 7.16 -37.74 30.48
CA ASP A 173 6.65 -37.92 31.85
C ASP A 173 5.13 -38.23 31.86
N SER A 174 4.49 -38.40 30.69
CA SER A 174 3.08 -38.75 30.59
C SER A 174 2.80 -40.18 31.07
N GLU A 175 3.75 -41.12 30.91
CA GLU A 175 3.60 -42.49 31.45
C GLU A 175 3.58 -42.48 32.99
N LEU A 176 4.45 -41.71 33.64
CA LEU A 176 4.49 -41.58 35.11
C LEU A 176 3.24 -40.90 35.68
N LEU A 177 2.61 -39.99 34.91
CA LEU A 177 1.41 -39.28 35.34
C LEU A 177 0.16 -40.15 35.20
N LEU A 178 0.08 -41.02 34.18
CA LEU A 178 -1.00 -42.00 34.02
C LEU A 178 -0.99 -43.07 35.12
N GLU A 179 0.17 -43.63 35.45
CA GLU A 179 0.30 -44.65 36.51
C GLU A 179 -0.17 -44.12 37.87
N ARG A 180 0.16 -42.85 38.18
CA ARG A 180 -0.28 -42.19 39.42
C ARG A 180 -1.79 -41.93 39.47
N ILE A 181 -2.40 -41.56 38.35
CA ILE A 181 -3.86 -41.36 38.27
C ILE A 181 -4.60 -42.69 38.40
N GLU A 182 -4.11 -43.77 37.77
CA GLU A 182 -4.72 -45.10 37.93
C GLU A 182 -4.62 -45.60 39.38
N GLU A 183 -3.47 -45.42 40.04
CA GLU A 183 -3.29 -45.81 41.44
C GLU A 183 -4.21 -45.01 42.38
N GLU A 184 -4.39 -43.71 42.14
CA GLU A 184 -5.33 -42.86 42.89
C GLU A 184 -6.78 -43.30 42.66
N MET A 185 -7.17 -43.60 41.41
CA MET A 185 -8.53 -44.05 41.09
C MET A 185 -8.83 -45.43 41.72
N VAL A 186 -7.87 -46.35 41.74
CA VAL A 186 -8.02 -47.65 42.42
C VAL A 186 -8.14 -47.48 43.93
N ALA A 187 -7.38 -46.57 44.52
CA ALA A 187 -7.48 -46.26 45.95
C ALA A 187 -8.83 -45.63 46.32
N GLU A 188 -9.38 -44.73 45.49
CA GLU A 188 -10.72 -44.16 45.70
C GLU A 188 -11.82 -45.22 45.52
N ILE A 189 -11.76 -46.04 44.47
CA ILE A 189 -12.75 -47.13 44.24
C ILE A 189 -12.69 -48.20 45.34
N SER A 190 -11.52 -48.43 45.95
CA SER A 190 -11.38 -49.42 47.03
C SER A 190 -11.78 -48.91 48.41
N SER A 191 -12.01 -47.59 48.59
CA SER A 191 -12.31 -47.01 49.91
C SER A 191 -13.75 -46.49 50.07
N GLU A 192 -14.51 -46.33 48.99
CA GLU A 192 -15.93 -45.98 49.03
C GLU A 192 -16.74 -46.84 48.04
N ASP A 193 -17.59 -47.73 48.57
CA ASP A 193 -18.62 -48.56 47.92
C ASP A 193 -18.22 -49.91 47.26
N GLU A 194 -18.13 -50.93 48.13
CA GLU A 194 -18.23 -52.38 47.85
C GLU A 194 -19.61 -52.80 47.25
N ASP A 195 -20.48 -51.85 46.88
CA ASP A 195 -21.89 -52.10 46.52
C ASP A 195 -22.32 -51.61 45.11
N ALA A 196 -21.38 -51.17 44.24
CA ALA A 196 -21.71 -50.67 42.89
C ALA A 196 -21.04 -51.40 41.71
N LEU A 197 -20.43 -52.57 41.94
CA LEU A 197 -19.96 -53.44 40.86
C LEU A 197 -21.14 -54.32 40.38
N MET A 198 -21.87 -53.84 39.37
CA MET A 198 -22.72 -54.73 38.56
C MET A 198 -21.84 -55.86 38.02
N ASN A 199 -22.11 -57.09 38.46
CA ASN A 199 -21.39 -58.28 38.05
C ASN A 199 -21.41 -58.44 36.52
N ILE A 200 -20.21 -58.54 35.94
CA ILE A 200 -19.96 -58.70 34.50
C ILE A 200 -20.70 -59.93 33.91
N GLU A 201 -21.13 -60.87 34.74
CA GLU A 201 -21.93 -62.04 34.35
C GLU A 201 -23.35 -61.69 33.83
N ASP A 202 -23.94 -60.56 34.22
CA ASP A 202 -25.29 -60.18 33.75
C ASP A 202 -25.27 -59.49 32.36
N LEU A 203 -24.13 -58.94 31.93
CA LEU A 203 -23.96 -58.37 30.58
C LEU A 203 -23.77 -59.46 29.49
N HIS A 204 -23.33 -60.66 29.86
CA HIS A 204 -23.23 -61.79 28.95
C HIS A 204 -24.54 -62.57 28.77
N ARG A 205 -25.57 -62.28 29.58
CA ARG A 205 -26.91 -62.89 29.48
C ARG A 205 -27.91 -62.11 28.62
N MET A 206 -27.52 -60.96 28.07
CA MET A 206 -28.38 -60.17 27.17
C MET A 206 -28.03 -60.34 25.68
N ASN A 207 -27.44 -61.47 25.32
CA ASN A 207 -27.35 -61.91 23.92
C ASN A 207 -28.67 -62.52 23.43
#